data_AF-A0A2K2AN47-F1
#
_entry.id   AF-A0A2K2AN47-F1
#
_cell.length_a   1.000
_cell.length_b   1.000
_cell.length_c   1.000
_cell.angle_alpha   90.00
_cell.angle_beta   90.00
_cell.angle_gamma   90.00
#
_symmetry.space_group_name_H-M   'P 1'
#
loop_
_entity.id
_entity.type
_entity.pdbx_description
1 polymer ?
#
loop_
_entity_poly.entity_id
_entity_poly.type
_entity_poly.pdbx_seq_one_letter_code
_entity_poly.pdbx_strand_id
1 'polypeptide(L)'
;MKTGFLGHFGGKVDAIDHHISEIEELSKEIEEERTRVLKDPKSIMPAAFVSFKTRWGAAVCAQTQQSRNPTLWLTEWAPEPRDVYWQNLAIPYMSLKVRRLIIGVAFLLLTFFFIIPIASVQALASIEGIEKRAPFLKSVIEIKFIKSVIQGFLPGIVLKLFLIFLPTILMIMSKFEGFISLSSLERRSATRNYIFLVINVFLGSILTGAAFEQLNSFIKQSANEIPKTIGVAVPMKATFFITYIMVDGWAGIAGEVLMLKPLIFYHLKNFLLVKTEKDREEAMDPGSLGFHTGEPRIQLYFLLGLVYATVTPVLLPFIVIFFAFAYLVFRHQIINVYNHEYESGAAFWPDVHGRIITGLVISQLALMGLLSTKEAAQSTPFLIALPVLTIWFHRFCNGRHKSAFVKYPLQEAMMKDTLERARDPNFNLKACLHSAYVHPIFKGDDDDEDDLSVEMETESVLVPTKRQSQRNTPVPSKISGGYSPSLPEAVKNGEL
;
A
#
# COMPACT_ATOMS: atom_id res chain seq x y z
N MET A 1 23.49 35.33 6.77
CA MET A 1 22.05 35.17 6.44
C MET A 1 21.25 36.32 7.07
N LYS A 2 20.00 36.58 6.65
CA LYS A 2 19.11 37.48 7.42
C LYS A 2 18.11 36.64 8.21
N THR A 3 17.74 37.09 9.41
CA THR A 3 16.97 36.29 10.40
C THR A 3 15.47 36.15 10.13
N GLY A 4 14.91 36.85 9.14
CA GLY A 4 13.48 36.87 8.84
C GLY A 4 13.04 35.81 7.81
N PHE A 5 11.75 35.84 7.47
CA PHE A 5 11.10 34.86 6.59
C PHE A 5 11.88 34.61 5.28
N LEU A 6 12.23 33.34 5.04
CA LEU A 6 13.01 32.87 3.88
C LEU A 6 14.37 33.59 3.69
N GLY A 7 14.92 34.21 4.74
CA GLY A 7 16.20 34.92 4.68
C GLY A 7 16.13 36.30 4.03
N HIS A 8 14.93 36.86 3.80
CA HIS A 8 14.76 38.13 3.09
C HIS A 8 14.67 39.37 4.00
N PHE A 9 14.18 39.20 5.24
CA PHE A 9 13.99 40.29 6.21
C PHE A 9 14.90 40.11 7.43
N GLY A 10 15.12 41.15 8.23
CA GLY A 10 15.93 41.07 9.46
C GLY A 10 17.40 41.49 9.32
N GLY A 11 18.11 41.46 10.45
CA GLY A 11 19.54 41.82 10.54
C GLY A 11 20.43 40.80 9.85
N LYS A 12 21.55 41.25 9.27
CA LYS A 12 22.54 40.38 8.63
C LYS A 12 23.41 39.76 9.73
N VAL A 13 23.28 38.45 9.92
CA VAL A 13 24.07 37.65 10.86
C VAL A 13 24.97 36.66 10.12
N ASP A 14 26.02 36.18 10.75
CA ASP A 14 26.77 35.04 10.23
C ASP A 14 25.86 33.81 10.23
N ALA A 15 25.81 33.08 9.11
CA ALA A 15 24.92 31.93 8.97
C ALA A 15 25.42 30.70 9.73
N ILE A 16 26.74 30.53 9.81
CA ILE A 16 27.35 29.39 10.48
C ILE A 16 27.17 29.54 11.98
N ASP A 17 27.57 30.68 12.55
CA ASP A 17 27.45 30.92 13.99
C ASP A 17 25.97 30.90 14.45
N HIS A 18 25.06 31.43 13.64
CA HIS A 18 23.64 31.39 13.94
C HIS A 18 23.09 29.96 14.00
N HIS A 19 23.35 29.14 12.98
CA HIS A 19 22.87 27.75 12.99
C HIS A 19 23.59 26.88 14.04
N ILE A 20 24.86 27.15 14.36
CA ILE A 20 25.54 26.48 15.49
C ILE A 20 24.82 26.82 16.79
N SER A 21 24.51 28.11 17.02
CA SER A 21 23.78 28.51 18.23
C SER A 21 22.36 27.92 18.30
N GLU A 22 21.66 27.83 17.16
CA GLU A 22 20.35 27.16 17.09
C GLU A 22 20.46 25.66 17.38
N ILE A 23 21.49 24.97 16.87
CA ILE A 23 21.72 23.55 17.16
C ILE A 23 21.99 23.35 18.64
N GLU A 24 22.82 24.20 19.27
CA GLU A 24 23.11 24.11 20.71
C GLU A 24 21.86 24.37 21.56
N GLU A 25 21.07 25.39 21.22
CA GLU A 25 19.80 25.70 21.90
C GLU A 25 18.81 24.56 21.78
N LEU A 26 18.57 24.06 20.56
CA LEU A 26 17.67 22.92 20.32
C LEU A 26 18.15 21.63 20.98
N SER A 27 19.46 21.37 20.99
CA SER A 27 20.02 20.18 21.66
C SER A 27 19.78 20.23 23.16
N LYS A 28 19.92 21.41 23.77
CA LYS A 28 19.59 21.63 25.17
C LYS A 28 18.10 21.44 25.44
N GLU A 29 17.23 22.03 24.62
CA GLU A 29 15.78 21.83 24.73
C GLU A 29 15.40 20.35 24.59
N ILE A 30 16.00 19.61 23.66
CA ILE A 30 15.76 18.17 23.47
C ILE A 30 16.09 17.39 24.74
N GLU A 31 17.22 17.64 25.40
CA GLU A 31 17.59 16.94 26.63
C GLU A 31 16.69 17.32 27.82
N GLU A 32 16.33 18.60 27.95
CA GLU A 32 15.34 19.06 28.94
C GLU A 32 13.98 18.38 28.72
N GLU A 33 13.52 18.29 27.48
CA GLU A 33 12.30 17.61 27.07
C GLU A 33 12.35 16.10 27.32
N ARG A 34 13.47 15.45 26.99
CA ARG A 34 13.70 14.02 27.22
C ARG A 34 13.58 13.67 28.70
N THR A 35 14.24 14.45 29.56
CA THR A 35 14.17 14.24 31.02
C THR A 35 12.78 14.56 31.59
N ARG A 36 12.07 15.54 31.02
CA ARG A 36 10.69 15.85 31.41
C ARG A 36 9.73 14.72 31.08
N VAL A 37 9.76 14.22 29.85
CA VAL A 37 8.88 13.15 29.37
C VAL A 37 9.07 11.85 30.16
N LEU A 38 10.32 11.51 30.53
CA LEU A 38 10.62 10.33 31.34
C LEU A 38 10.10 10.43 32.79
N LYS A 39 9.99 11.65 33.34
CA LYS A 39 9.53 11.89 34.71
C LYS A 39 8.02 12.13 34.80
N ASP A 40 7.39 12.59 33.74
CA ASP A 40 5.97 12.94 33.74
C ASP A 40 5.07 11.72 33.55
N PRO A 41 4.30 11.30 34.58
CA PRO A 41 3.39 10.16 34.45
C PRO A 41 2.25 10.41 33.45
N LYS A 42 1.92 11.67 33.13
CA LYS A 42 0.89 11.99 32.12
C LYS A 42 1.35 11.72 30.70
N SER A 43 2.65 11.66 30.48
CA SER A 43 3.25 11.33 29.18
C SER A 43 3.20 9.82 28.88
N ILE A 44 2.87 8.99 29.87
CA ILE A 44 2.68 7.54 29.70
C ILE A 44 1.30 7.28 29.11
N MET A 45 1.28 6.73 27.89
CA MET A 45 0.04 6.35 27.23
C MET A 45 -0.52 5.04 27.81
N PRO A 46 -1.85 4.85 27.85
CA PRO A 46 -2.47 3.60 28.30
C PRO A 46 -2.38 2.51 27.20
N ALA A 47 -1.17 2.26 26.71
CA ALA A 47 -0.82 1.28 25.70
C ALA A 47 0.58 0.74 26.02
N ALA A 48 0.82 -0.54 25.75
CA ALA A 48 2.10 -1.19 26.01
C ALA A 48 2.35 -2.30 24.99
N PHE A 49 3.63 -2.54 24.69
CA PHE A 49 4.07 -3.74 23.99
C PHE A 49 4.27 -4.86 25.01
N VAL A 50 3.68 -6.02 24.76
CA VAL A 50 3.73 -7.18 25.66
C VAL A 50 4.42 -8.33 24.93
N SER A 51 5.56 -8.76 25.46
CA SER A 51 6.36 -9.85 24.93
C SER A 51 6.10 -11.17 25.67
N PHE A 52 6.15 -12.28 24.95
CA PHE A 52 5.94 -13.63 25.49
C PHE A 52 7.17 -14.49 25.25
N LYS A 53 7.38 -15.48 26.13
CA LYS A 53 8.47 -16.47 25.98
C LYS A 53 8.32 -17.40 24.77
N THR A 54 7.12 -17.47 24.18
CA THR A 54 6.78 -18.37 23.08
C THR A 54 5.86 -17.65 22.09
N ARG A 55 5.98 -17.95 20.79
CA ARG A 55 5.06 -17.45 19.77
C ARG A 55 3.66 -18.00 20.00
N TRP A 56 3.54 -19.22 20.49
CA TRP A 56 2.25 -19.80 20.89
C TRP A 56 1.52 -18.93 21.92
N GLY A 57 2.21 -18.47 22.97
CA GLY A 57 1.61 -17.60 23.99
C GLY A 57 1.14 -16.25 23.44
N ALA A 58 1.97 -15.63 22.59
CA ALA A 58 1.60 -14.39 21.89
C ALA A 58 0.38 -14.59 20.97
N ALA A 59 0.34 -15.71 20.23
CA ALA A 59 -0.75 -16.03 19.32
C ALA A 59 -2.09 -16.24 20.05
N VAL A 60 -2.07 -16.82 21.25
CA VAL A 60 -3.26 -16.95 22.09
C VAL A 60 -3.72 -15.58 22.57
N CYS A 61 -2.81 -14.75 23.08
CA CYS A 61 -3.12 -13.41 23.59
C CYS A 61 -3.71 -12.49 22.50
N ALA A 62 -3.09 -12.42 21.32
CA ALA A 62 -3.50 -11.52 20.24
C ALA A 62 -4.83 -11.93 19.56
N GLN A 63 -5.32 -13.16 19.79
CA GLN A 63 -6.53 -13.68 19.14
C GLN A 63 -7.70 -13.92 20.09
N THR A 64 -7.56 -13.60 21.38
CA THR A 64 -8.58 -13.85 22.41
C THR A 64 -9.07 -12.55 23.06
N GLN A 65 -10.35 -12.54 23.46
CA GLN A 65 -10.93 -11.43 24.21
C GLN A 65 -10.46 -11.50 25.67
N GLN A 66 -9.79 -10.46 26.16
CA GLN A 66 -9.17 -10.46 27.49
C GLN A 66 -10.13 -10.10 28.64
N SER A 67 -11.07 -9.20 28.39
CA SER A 67 -11.97 -8.68 29.43
C SER A 67 -13.45 -8.74 29.03
N ARG A 68 -14.37 -8.66 30.02
CA ARG A 68 -15.83 -8.60 29.76
C ARG A 68 -16.21 -7.39 28.90
N ASN A 69 -15.47 -6.28 29.02
CA ASN A 69 -15.71 -5.09 28.22
C ASN A 69 -14.89 -5.17 26.92
N PRO A 70 -15.53 -5.20 25.73
CA PRO A 70 -14.84 -5.32 24.46
C PRO A 70 -14.03 -4.06 24.07
N THR A 71 -14.05 -2.98 24.85
CA THR A 71 -13.25 -1.78 24.58
C THR A 71 -12.05 -1.62 25.51
N LEU A 72 -11.83 -2.56 26.45
CA LEU A 72 -10.71 -2.54 27.39
C LEU A 72 -9.80 -3.74 27.15
N TRP A 73 -8.49 -3.53 27.32
CA TRP A 73 -7.46 -4.56 27.10
C TRP A 73 -7.56 -5.19 25.70
N LEU A 74 -7.66 -4.32 24.70
CA LEU A 74 -7.65 -4.71 23.29
C LEU A 74 -6.25 -5.18 22.93
N THR A 75 -6.15 -6.41 22.42
CA THR A 75 -4.89 -6.99 21.96
C THR A 75 -4.89 -7.05 20.44
N GLU A 76 -3.81 -6.56 19.85
CA GLU A 76 -3.53 -6.63 18.42
C GLU A 76 -2.11 -7.18 18.24
N TRP A 77 -1.82 -7.74 17.07
CA TRP A 77 -0.46 -8.13 16.74
C TRP A 77 0.41 -6.87 16.67
N ALA A 78 1.46 -6.82 17.47
CA ALA A 78 2.44 -5.75 17.36
C ALA A 78 3.10 -5.84 15.97
N PRO A 79 3.12 -4.74 15.19
CA PRO A 79 3.91 -4.68 13.97
C PRO A 79 5.40 -4.81 14.32
N GLU A 80 6.24 -5.13 13.35
CA GLU A 80 7.69 -5.11 13.59
C GLU A 80 8.17 -3.69 13.98
N PRO A 81 9.26 -3.55 14.76
CA PRO A 81 9.68 -2.25 15.29
C PRO A 81 9.86 -1.14 14.24
N ARG A 82 10.32 -1.48 13.03
CA ARG A 82 10.46 -0.55 11.89
C ARG A 82 9.13 -0.17 11.23
N ASP A 83 8.11 -1.01 11.33
CA ASP A 83 6.76 -0.78 10.79
C ASP A 83 5.89 0.03 11.78
N VAL A 84 6.32 0.20 13.05
CA VAL A 84 5.59 1.01 14.03
C VAL A 84 5.61 2.49 13.63
N TYR A 85 4.42 3.06 13.44
CA TYR A 85 4.25 4.50 13.28
C TYR A 85 4.01 5.18 14.63
N TRP A 86 5.11 5.52 15.31
CA TRP A 86 5.15 5.98 16.70
C TRP A 86 4.25 7.18 17.01
N GLN A 87 4.14 8.14 16.08
CA GLN A 87 3.35 9.37 16.27
C GLN A 87 1.87 9.08 16.55
N ASN A 88 1.32 7.96 16.06
CA ASN A 88 -0.09 7.62 16.24
C ASN A 88 -0.37 6.85 17.54
N LEU A 89 0.66 6.36 18.24
CA LEU A 89 0.48 5.66 19.53
C LEU A 89 0.00 6.59 20.64
N ALA A 90 0.27 7.90 20.54
CA ALA A 90 -0.17 8.91 21.50
C ALA A 90 -1.66 9.26 21.39
N ILE A 91 -2.38 8.71 20.41
CA ILE A 91 -3.78 9.07 20.17
C ILE A 91 -4.70 8.26 21.11
N PRO A 92 -5.54 8.91 21.94
CA PRO A 92 -6.48 8.20 22.80
C PRO A 92 -7.48 7.37 21.99
N TYR A 93 -7.71 6.12 22.41
CA TYR A 93 -8.56 5.15 21.70
C TYR A 93 -9.97 5.69 21.36
N MET A 94 -10.60 6.42 22.29
CA MET A 94 -11.94 6.98 22.06
C MET A 94 -11.98 8.03 20.94
N SER A 95 -10.88 8.77 20.74
CA SER A 95 -10.79 9.79 19.70
C SER A 95 -10.67 9.19 18.29
N LEU A 96 -10.22 7.93 18.16
CA LEU A 96 -10.04 7.25 16.87
C LEU A 96 -11.35 7.17 16.08
N LYS A 97 -12.48 6.92 16.74
CA LYS A 97 -13.80 6.85 16.07
C LYS A 97 -14.18 8.19 15.44
N VAL A 98 -13.98 9.29 16.18
CA VAL A 98 -14.26 10.65 15.70
C VAL A 98 -13.33 11.04 14.57
N ARG A 99 -12.03 10.77 14.69
CA ARG A 99 -11.03 11.03 13.63
C ARG A 99 -11.38 10.28 12.34
N ARG A 100 -11.72 8.99 12.44
CA ARG A 100 -12.15 8.17 11.30
C ARG A 100 -13.44 8.69 10.66
N LEU A 101 -14.40 9.18 11.45
CA LEU A 101 -15.62 9.81 10.93
C LEU A 101 -15.31 11.11 10.17
N ILE A 102 -14.50 12.01 10.75
CA ILE A 102 -14.08 13.26 10.12
C ILE A 102 -13.39 13.00 8.78
N ILE A 103 -12.42 12.07 8.76
CA ILE A 103 -11.73 11.71 7.52
C ILE A 103 -12.65 11.00 6.52
N GLY A 104 -13.63 10.21 6.98
CA GLY A 104 -14.66 9.65 6.13
C GLY A 104 -15.47 10.72 5.40
N VAL A 105 -15.90 11.76 6.11
CA VAL A 105 -16.61 12.91 5.53
C VAL A 105 -15.69 13.72 4.60
N ALA A 106 -14.46 14.00 5.03
CA ALA A 106 -13.48 14.72 4.21
C ALA A 106 -13.16 13.99 2.90
N PHE A 107 -13.04 12.65 2.94
CA PHE A 107 -12.83 11.82 1.76
C PHE A 107 -14.04 11.85 0.80
N LEU A 108 -15.26 11.84 1.34
CA LEU A 108 -16.47 11.99 0.53
C LEU A 108 -16.48 13.35 -0.17
N LEU A 109 -16.22 14.43 0.57
CA LEU A 109 -16.13 15.79 0.01
C LEU A 109 -15.03 15.88 -1.06
N LEU A 110 -13.84 15.34 -0.78
CA LEU A 110 -12.74 15.28 -1.74
C LEU A 110 -13.20 14.58 -3.03
N THR A 111 -13.85 13.41 -2.90
CA THR A 111 -14.35 12.65 -4.04
C THR A 111 -15.36 13.46 -4.85
N PHE A 112 -16.30 14.14 -4.20
CA PHE A 112 -17.33 14.95 -4.85
C PHE A 112 -16.75 16.18 -5.57
N PHE A 113 -15.90 16.97 -4.90
CA PHE A 113 -15.29 18.15 -5.51
C PHE A 113 -14.33 17.80 -6.66
N PHE A 114 -13.74 16.61 -6.64
CA PHE A 114 -12.87 16.15 -7.72
C PHE A 114 -13.62 15.77 -9.01
N ILE A 115 -14.96 15.75 -9.01
CA ILE A 115 -15.73 15.61 -10.26
C ILE A 115 -15.50 16.82 -11.18
N ILE A 116 -15.24 18.01 -10.62
CA ILE A 116 -15.01 19.26 -11.39
C ILE A 116 -13.77 19.19 -12.30
N PRO A 117 -12.56 18.84 -11.80
CA PRO A 117 -11.40 18.67 -12.66
C PRO A 117 -11.57 17.51 -13.66
N ILE A 118 -12.23 16.41 -13.26
CA ILE A 118 -12.53 15.30 -14.18
C ILE A 118 -13.43 15.77 -15.33
N ALA A 119 -14.51 16.48 -15.03
CA ALA A 119 -15.39 17.04 -16.05
C ALA A 119 -14.65 17.99 -16.99
N SER A 120 -13.70 18.76 -16.47
CA SER A 120 -12.84 19.65 -17.27
C SER A 120 -11.94 18.86 -18.21
N VAL A 121 -11.34 17.76 -17.76
CA VAL A 121 -10.57 16.84 -18.61
C VAL A 121 -11.44 16.20 -19.69
N GLN A 122 -12.64 15.73 -19.33
CA GLN A 122 -13.55 15.11 -20.29
C GLN A 122 -14.04 16.10 -21.36
N ALA A 123 -14.21 17.37 -21.00
CA ALA A 123 -14.48 18.43 -21.97
C ALA A 123 -13.29 18.64 -22.93
N LEU A 124 -12.05 18.50 -22.47
CA LEU A 124 -10.87 18.57 -23.35
C LEU A 124 -10.70 17.35 -24.26
N ALA A 125 -11.39 16.24 -23.98
CA ALA A 125 -11.36 15.07 -24.85
C ALA A 125 -12.27 15.20 -26.09
N SER A 126 -13.18 16.19 -26.11
CA SER A 126 -14.06 16.47 -27.27
C SER A 126 -13.64 17.75 -28.00
N ILE A 127 -13.79 17.76 -29.33
CA ILE A 127 -13.38 18.89 -30.19
C ILE A 127 -14.17 20.15 -29.82
N GLU A 128 -15.49 20.03 -29.70
CA GLU A 128 -16.38 21.13 -29.30
C GLU A 128 -16.03 21.68 -27.90
N GLY A 129 -15.63 20.79 -26.99
CA GLY A 129 -15.22 21.17 -25.65
C GLY A 129 -13.89 21.93 -25.63
N ILE A 130 -12.91 21.56 -26.47
CA ILE A 130 -11.66 22.31 -26.62
C ILE A 130 -11.93 23.70 -27.20
N GLU A 131 -12.75 23.82 -28.26
CA GLU A 131 -13.06 25.10 -28.89
C GLU A 131 -13.77 26.07 -27.94
N LYS A 132 -14.55 25.55 -26.98
CA LYS A 132 -15.29 26.33 -25.99
C LYS A 132 -14.49 26.66 -24.74
N ARG A 133 -13.70 25.71 -24.22
CA ARG A 133 -12.99 25.84 -22.93
C ARG A 133 -11.58 26.42 -23.08
N ALA A 134 -10.95 26.21 -24.23
CA ALA A 134 -9.57 26.59 -24.49
C ALA A 134 -9.43 27.27 -25.87
N PRO A 135 -10.04 28.46 -26.07
CA PRO A 135 -10.12 29.13 -27.38
C PRO A 135 -8.75 29.51 -27.96
N PHE A 136 -7.71 29.61 -27.13
CA PHE A 136 -6.33 29.85 -27.56
C PHE A 136 -5.74 28.69 -28.37
N LEU A 137 -6.27 27.47 -28.25
CA LEU A 137 -5.82 26.33 -29.06
C LEU A 137 -6.45 26.30 -30.46
N LYS A 138 -7.44 27.16 -30.77
CA LYS A 138 -8.14 27.15 -32.06
C LYS A 138 -7.19 27.23 -33.26
N SER A 139 -6.23 28.16 -33.22
CA SER A 139 -5.24 28.34 -34.29
C SER A 139 -4.30 27.12 -34.46
N VAL A 140 -4.07 26.37 -33.39
CA VAL A 140 -3.20 25.18 -33.38
C VAL A 140 -3.96 23.91 -33.81
N ILE A 141 -5.28 23.87 -33.59
CA ILE A 141 -6.18 22.74 -33.91
C ILE A 141 -6.49 22.65 -35.41
N GLU A 142 -6.25 23.70 -36.20
CA GLU A 142 -6.45 23.66 -37.65
C GLU A 142 -5.49 22.68 -38.36
N ILE A 143 -4.36 22.35 -37.73
CA ILE A 143 -3.40 21.38 -38.25
C ILE A 143 -3.87 19.96 -37.88
N LYS A 144 -4.31 19.19 -38.90
CA LYS A 144 -4.88 17.84 -38.74
C LYS A 144 -4.07 16.90 -37.84
N PHE A 145 -2.74 16.88 -37.97
CA PHE A 145 -1.88 16.04 -37.15
C PHE A 145 -1.88 16.48 -35.67
N ILE A 146 -1.69 17.78 -35.41
CA ILE A 146 -1.64 18.33 -34.06
C ILE A 146 -2.99 18.17 -33.36
N LYS A 147 -4.10 18.33 -34.09
CA LYS A 147 -5.44 18.06 -33.59
C LYS A 147 -5.57 16.64 -33.03
N SER A 148 -5.12 15.63 -33.77
CA SER A 148 -5.18 14.23 -33.31
C SER A 148 -4.33 13.97 -32.08
N VAL A 149 -3.13 14.57 -32.00
CA VAL A 149 -2.23 14.42 -30.84
C VAL A 149 -2.84 15.09 -29.59
N ILE A 150 -3.33 16.31 -29.73
CA ILE A 150 -3.95 17.05 -28.63
C ILE A 150 -5.19 16.31 -28.13
N GLN A 151 -6.09 15.90 -29.03
CA GLN A 151 -7.33 15.22 -28.64
C GLN A 151 -7.06 13.85 -27.99
N GLY A 152 -6.05 13.11 -28.47
CA GLY A 152 -5.73 11.79 -27.95
C GLY A 152 -4.99 11.82 -26.60
N PHE A 153 -3.93 12.61 -26.49
CA PHE A 153 -2.98 12.51 -25.38
C PHE A 153 -3.16 13.59 -24.30
N LEU A 154 -3.59 14.80 -24.67
CA LEU A 154 -3.69 15.92 -23.72
C LEU A 154 -4.63 15.62 -22.53
N PRO A 155 -5.84 15.04 -22.73
CA PRO A 155 -6.72 14.73 -21.62
C PRO A 155 -6.08 13.75 -20.62
N GLY A 156 -5.36 12.74 -21.11
CA GLY A 156 -4.64 11.76 -20.29
C GLY A 156 -3.52 12.41 -19.47
N ILE A 157 -2.74 13.31 -20.08
CA ILE A 157 -1.67 14.05 -19.40
C ILE A 157 -2.24 14.97 -18.31
N VAL A 158 -3.27 15.75 -18.64
CA VAL A 158 -3.91 16.68 -17.68
C VAL A 158 -4.53 15.90 -16.52
N LEU A 159 -5.18 14.76 -16.79
CA LEU A 159 -5.71 13.89 -15.74
C LEU A 159 -4.60 13.39 -14.81
N LYS A 160 -3.49 12.89 -15.39
CA LYS A 160 -2.33 12.42 -14.62
C LYS A 160 -1.75 13.52 -13.72
N LEU A 161 -1.68 14.76 -14.21
CA LEU A 161 -1.23 15.91 -13.42
C LEU A 161 -2.15 16.20 -12.22
N PHE A 162 -3.47 16.10 -12.39
CA PHE A 162 -4.39 16.23 -11.25
C PHE A 162 -4.24 15.08 -10.24
N LEU A 163 -3.99 13.86 -10.72
CA LEU A 163 -3.88 12.67 -9.87
C LEU A 163 -2.53 12.54 -9.15
N ILE A 164 -1.47 13.26 -9.55
CA ILE A 164 -0.13 13.09 -8.97
C ILE A 164 -0.08 13.43 -7.47
N PHE A 165 -0.87 14.42 -7.03
CA PHE A 165 -0.92 14.86 -5.62
C PHE A 165 -1.86 14.02 -4.76
N LEU A 166 -2.76 13.27 -5.38
CA LEU A 166 -3.82 12.54 -4.69
C LEU A 166 -3.26 11.51 -3.68
N PRO A 167 -2.30 10.64 -4.03
CA PRO A 167 -1.82 9.65 -3.07
C PRO A 167 -1.20 10.27 -1.82
N THR A 168 -0.51 11.41 -1.96
CA THR A 168 0.04 12.18 -0.84
C THR A 168 -1.08 12.68 0.08
N ILE A 169 -2.14 13.26 -0.50
CA ILE A 169 -3.32 13.73 0.27
C ILE A 169 -3.96 12.55 1.02
N LEU A 170 -4.14 11.41 0.35
CA LEU A 170 -4.75 10.22 0.94
C LEU A 170 -3.87 9.57 2.02
N MET A 171 -2.54 9.65 1.88
CA MET A 171 -1.59 9.22 2.90
C MET A 171 -1.68 10.11 4.14
N ILE A 172 -1.75 11.44 3.98
CA ILE A 172 -1.94 12.39 5.08
C ILE A 172 -3.27 12.12 5.80
N MET A 173 -4.35 11.91 5.05
CA MET A 173 -5.66 11.54 5.62
C MET A 173 -5.58 10.24 6.43
N SER A 174 -4.84 9.24 5.93
CA SER A 174 -4.67 7.95 6.61
C SER A 174 -3.81 8.10 7.88
N LYS A 175 -2.77 8.93 7.86
CA LYS A 175 -1.97 9.26 9.06
C LYS A 175 -2.84 9.88 10.16
N PHE A 176 -3.74 10.80 9.81
CA PHE A 176 -4.64 11.45 10.77
C PHE A 176 -5.67 10.49 11.42
N GLU A 177 -6.03 9.39 10.76
CA GLU A 177 -6.95 8.39 11.32
C GLU A 177 -6.41 7.64 12.54
N GLY A 178 -5.09 7.64 12.74
CA GLY A 178 -4.44 6.97 13.88
C GLY A 178 -4.23 5.47 13.68
N PHE A 179 -3.71 5.04 12.52
CA PHE A 179 -3.21 3.66 12.37
C PHE A 179 -1.79 3.55 12.96
N ILE A 180 -1.52 2.43 13.63
CA ILE A 180 -0.28 2.22 14.38
C ILE A 180 0.89 1.69 13.55
N SER A 181 0.64 1.18 12.34
CA SER A 181 1.68 0.65 11.45
C SER A 181 1.71 1.33 10.08
N LEU A 182 2.90 1.43 9.49
CA LEU A 182 3.10 1.90 8.12
C LEU A 182 2.35 1.00 7.13
N SER A 183 2.45 -0.32 7.30
CA SER A 183 1.75 -1.33 6.52
C SER A 183 0.23 -1.13 6.50
N SER A 184 -0.38 -0.79 7.64
CA SER A 184 -1.81 -0.48 7.74
C SER A 184 -2.16 0.86 7.10
N LEU A 185 -1.31 1.87 7.28
CA LEU A 185 -1.46 3.19 6.63
C LEU A 185 -1.45 3.08 5.11
N GLU A 186 -0.48 2.34 4.56
CA GLU A 186 -0.35 2.09 3.13
C GLU A 186 -1.57 1.35 2.58
N ARG A 187 -2.02 0.28 3.24
CA ARG A 187 -3.21 -0.48 2.84
C ARG A 187 -4.48 0.37 2.87
N ARG A 188 -4.64 1.23 3.89
CA ARG A 188 -5.78 2.13 4.00
C ARG A 188 -5.76 3.20 2.91
N SER A 189 -4.61 3.81 2.68
CA SER A 189 -4.38 4.81 1.63
C SER A 189 -4.67 4.20 0.25
N ALA A 190 -4.13 3.01 -0.04
CA ALA A 190 -4.40 2.24 -1.25
C ALA A 190 -5.91 1.99 -1.44
N THR A 191 -6.61 1.56 -0.38
CA THR A 191 -8.06 1.31 -0.45
C THR A 191 -8.85 2.55 -0.83
N ARG A 192 -8.52 3.71 -0.23
CA ARG A 192 -9.16 4.97 -0.60
C ARG A 192 -8.82 5.42 -2.00
N ASN A 193 -7.56 5.26 -2.40
CA ASN A 193 -7.11 5.62 -3.73
C ASN A 193 -7.84 4.77 -4.78
N TYR A 194 -8.00 3.47 -4.55
CA TYR A 194 -8.80 2.60 -5.41
C TYR A 194 -10.26 3.07 -5.51
N ILE A 195 -10.93 3.32 -4.37
CA ILE A 195 -12.32 3.81 -4.36
C ILE A 195 -12.43 5.13 -5.14
N PHE A 196 -11.48 6.03 -4.94
CA PHE A 196 -11.44 7.30 -5.65
C PHE A 196 -11.26 7.10 -7.16
N LEU A 197 -10.33 6.25 -7.59
CA LEU A 197 -10.10 5.95 -9.01
C LEU A 197 -11.36 5.34 -9.65
N VAL A 198 -12.05 4.43 -8.95
CA VAL A 198 -13.31 3.85 -9.46
C VAL A 198 -14.41 4.91 -9.58
N ILE A 199 -14.60 5.76 -8.56
CA ILE A 199 -15.69 6.75 -8.57
C ILE A 199 -15.38 7.91 -9.51
N ASN A 200 -14.18 8.49 -9.47
CA ASN A 200 -13.85 9.68 -10.25
C ASN A 200 -13.30 9.35 -11.63
N VAL A 201 -12.29 8.48 -11.72
CA VAL A 201 -11.62 8.21 -13.00
C VAL A 201 -12.45 7.29 -13.88
N PHE A 202 -13.06 6.23 -13.33
CA PHE A 202 -13.90 5.33 -14.11
C PHE A 202 -15.33 5.87 -14.24
N LEU A 203 -16.13 5.88 -13.16
CA LEU A 203 -17.53 6.30 -13.21
C LEU A 203 -17.68 7.78 -13.56
N GLY A 204 -16.89 8.66 -12.95
CA GLY A 204 -16.94 10.10 -13.18
C GLY A 204 -16.63 10.46 -14.63
N SER A 205 -15.66 9.81 -15.26
CA SER A 205 -15.36 10.01 -16.70
C SER A 205 -16.49 9.55 -17.61
N ILE A 206 -17.12 8.40 -17.30
CA ILE A 206 -18.27 7.90 -18.06
C ILE A 206 -19.46 8.84 -17.90
N LEU A 207 -19.80 9.22 -16.67
CA LEU A 207 -20.95 10.05 -16.34
C LEU A 207 -20.78 11.48 -16.86
N THR A 208 -19.65 12.14 -16.61
CA THR A 208 -19.43 13.52 -17.07
C THR A 208 -19.26 13.59 -18.59
N GLY A 209 -18.57 12.61 -19.18
CA GLY A 209 -18.43 12.53 -20.62
C GLY A 209 -19.74 12.22 -21.35
N ALA A 210 -20.66 11.44 -20.75
CA ALA A 210 -22.00 11.22 -21.28
C ALA A 210 -22.94 12.40 -21.00
N ALA A 211 -22.76 13.05 -19.84
CA ALA A 211 -23.53 14.21 -19.44
C ALA A 211 -23.21 15.43 -20.32
N PHE A 212 -22.00 15.64 -20.82
CA PHE A 212 -21.79 16.72 -21.81
C PHE A 212 -22.55 16.48 -23.13
N GLU A 213 -22.76 15.23 -23.52
CA GLU A 213 -23.51 14.86 -24.73
C GLU A 213 -25.04 14.81 -24.49
N GLN A 214 -25.49 14.63 -23.23
CA GLN A 214 -26.91 14.38 -22.88
C GLN A 214 -27.40 15.09 -21.58
N LEU A 215 -26.76 16.17 -21.11
CA LEU A 215 -26.96 16.78 -19.78
C LEU A 215 -28.42 17.06 -19.44
N ASN A 216 -29.18 17.52 -20.44
CA ASN A 216 -30.58 17.89 -20.31
C ASN A 216 -31.52 16.69 -20.12
N SER A 217 -31.13 15.49 -20.54
CA SER A 217 -31.90 14.25 -20.30
C SER A 217 -31.52 13.58 -18.98
N PHE A 218 -30.25 13.64 -18.59
CA PHE A 218 -29.74 13.03 -17.35
C PHE A 218 -30.34 13.62 -16.06
N ILE A 219 -30.47 14.95 -15.98
CA ILE A 219 -31.03 15.63 -14.79
C ILE A 219 -32.52 15.30 -14.59
N LYS A 220 -33.20 14.80 -15.63
CA LYS A 220 -34.64 14.47 -15.62
C LYS A 220 -34.93 12.96 -15.63
N GLN A 221 -33.91 12.09 -15.61
CA GLN A 221 -34.09 10.64 -15.73
C GLN A 221 -34.43 9.97 -14.39
N SER A 222 -35.30 8.96 -14.44
CA SER A 222 -35.62 8.12 -13.27
C SER A 222 -34.47 7.15 -12.95
N ALA A 223 -34.38 6.69 -11.70
CA ALA A 223 -33.32 5.77 -11.24
C ALA A 223 -33.20 4.47 -12.05
N ASN A 224 -34.28 4.03 -12.71
CA ASN A 224 -34.31 2.82 -13.52
C ASN A 224 -33.52 2.95 -14.83
N GLU A 225 -33.27 4.17 -15.31
CA GLU A 225 -32.54 4.41 -16.57
C GLU A 225 -31.01 4.48 -16.36
N ILE A 226 -30.54 4.60 -15.11
CA ILE A 226 -29.10 4.76 -14.80
C ILE A 226 -28.24 3.60 -15.38
N PRO A 227 -28.60 2.31 -15.18
CA PRO A 227 -27.82 1.21 -15.74
C PRO A 227 -27.81 1.21 -17.27
N LYS A 228 -28.93 1.59 -17.89
CA LYS A 228 -29.09 1.68 -19.35
C LYS A 228 -28.21 2.78 -19.94
N THR A 229 -28.22 3.96 -19.32
CA THR A 229 -27.38 5.08 -19.78
C THR A 229 -25.88 4.79 -19.62
N ILE A 230 -25.48 4.15 -18.50
CA ILE A 230 -24.10 3.68 -18.32
C ILE A 230 -23.74 2.65 -19.40
N GLY A 231 -24.64 1.71 -19.69
CA GLY A 231 -24.46 0.68 -20.72
C GLY A 231 -24.11 1.24 -22.09
N VAL A 232 -24.76 2.33 -22.51
CA VAL A 232 -24.46 3.01 -23.79
C VAL A 232 -23.18 3.83 -23.73
N ALA A 233 -22.94 4.51 -22.60
CA ALA A 233 -21.82 5.43 -22.45
C ALA A 233 -20.45 4.72 -22.32
N VAL A 234 -20.42 3.53 -21.71
CA VAL A 234 -19.18 2.75 -21.54
C VAL A 234 -18.45 2.52 -22.87
N PRO A 235 -19.06 1.91 -23.92
CA PRO A 235 -18.39 1.71 -25.20
C PRO A 235 -17.91 3.02 -25.84
N MET A 236 -18.68 4.11 -25.74
CA MET A 236 -18.33 5.40 -26.33
C MET A 236 -17.05 6.01 -25.75
N LYS A 237 -16.71 5.70 -24.49
CA LYS A 237 -15.50 6.21 -23.83
C LYS A 237 -14.29 5.27 -23.91
N ALA A 238 -14.38 4.16 -24.65
CA ALA A 238 -13.26 3.24 -24.83
C ALA A 238 -12.00 3.93 -25.37
N THR A 239 -12.14 4.82 -26.36
CA THR A 239 -11.01 5.55 -26.96
C THR A 239 -10.26 6.41 -25.94
N PHE A 240 -10.97 7.06 -25.02
CA PHE A 240 -10.36 7.83 -23.93
C PHE A 240 -9.54 6.93 -23.00
N PHE A 241 -10.07 5.77 -22.62
CA PHE A 241 -9.34 4.84 -21.75
C PHE A 241 -8.14 4.19 -22.45
N ILE A 242 -8.21 3.96 -23.76
CA ILE A 242 -7.04 3.50 -24.55
C ILE A 242 -5.91 4.53 -24.46
N THR A 243 -6.19 5.81 -24.72
CA THR A 243 -5.16 6.84 -24.66
C THR A 243 -4.68 7.10 -23.24
N TYR A 244 -5.57 7.01 -22.24
CA TYR A 244 -5.20 7.06 -20.83
C TYR A 244 -4.22 5.94 -20.45
N ILE A 245 -4.45 4.70 -20.88
CA ILE A 245 -3.52 3.56 -20.63
C ILE A 245 -2.17 3.80 -21.32
N MET A 246 -2.15 4.37 -22.53
CA MET A 246 -0.89 4.69 -23.21
C MET A 246 -0.08 5.76 -22.46
N VAL A 247 -0.74 6.80 -21.94
CA VAL A 247 -0.08 7.91 -21.21
C VAL A 247 0.29 7.53 -19.78
N ASP A 248 -0.68 7.07 -19.00
CA ASP A 248 -0.46 6.78 -17.58
C ASP A 248 0.22 5.42 -17.38
N GLY A 249 -0.19 4.41 -18.15
CA GLY A 249 0.34 3.07 -18.08
C GLY A 249 1.70 2.96 -18.76
N TRP A 250 1.74 3.01 -20.10
CA TRP A 250 2.98 2.73 -20.83
C TRP A 250 4.06 3.79 -20.59
N ALA A 251 3.76 5.06 -20.88
CA ALA A 251 4.72 6.13 -20.68
C ALA A 251 5.01 6.37 -19.18
N GLY A 252 4.06 6.12 -18.29
CA GLY A 252 4.29 6.20 -16.85
C GLY A 252 5.27 5.15 -16.33
N ILE A 253 5.09 3.88 -16.70
CA ILE A 253 6.04 2.83 -16.32
C ILE A 253 7.41 3.02 -17.00
N ALA A 254 7.43 3.46 -18.26
CA ALA A 254 8.70 3.79 -18.92
C ALA A 254 9.45 4.93 -18.21
N GLY A 255 8.72 5.96 -17.75
CA GLY A 255 9.27 7.04 -16.95
C GLY A 255 9.73 6.62 -15.55
N GLU A 256 9.03 5.64 -14.94
CA GLU A 256 9.40 5.09 -13.62
C GLU A 256 10.79 4.44 -13.65
N VAL A 257 11.17 3.79 -14.77
CA VAL A 257 12.51 3.19 -14.96
C VAL A 257 13.61 4.23 -14.80
N LEU A 258 13.38 5.47 -15.26
CA LEU A 258 14.37 6.55 -15.17
C LEU A 258 14.56 7.07 -13.74
N MET A 259 13.60 6.81 -12.84
CA MET A 259 13.62 7.24 -11.45
C MET A 259 14.04 8.70 -11.28
N LEU A 260 13.45 9.60 -12.08
CA LEU A 260 13.87 11.01 -12.16
C LEU A 260 13.84 11.71 -10.79
N LYS A 261 12.86 11.40 -9.95
CA LYS A 261 12.73 12.03 -8.62
C LYS A 261 13.95 11.72 -7.74
N PRO A 262 14.26 10.46 -7.36
CA PRO A 262 15.43 10.20 -6.53
C PRO A 262 16.74 10.58 -7.23
N LEU A 263 16.84 10.47 -8.56
CA LEU A 263 18.04 10.88 -9.31
C LEU A 263 18.34 12.38 -9.15
N ILE A 264 17.33 13.24 -9.32
CA ILE A 264 17.47 14.69 -9.16
C ILE A 264 17.82 15.04 -7.71
N PHE A 265 17.13 14.43 -6.73
CA PHE A 265 17.40 14.68 -5.32
C PHE A 265 18.78 14.18 -4.89
N TYR A 266 19.25 13.04 -5.42
CA TYR A 266 20.59 12.53 -5.18
C TYR A 266 21.65 13.53 -5.66
N HIS A 267 21.57 14.01 -6.90
CA HIS A 267 22.54 14.99 -7.40
C HIS A 267 22.47 16.33 -6.66
N LEU A 268 21.27 16.77 -6.26
CA LEU A 268 21.09 17.99 -5.48
C LEU A 268 21.69 17.86 -4.07
N LYS A 269 21.41 16.76 -3.37
CA LYS A 269 22.00 16.46 -2.06
C LYS A 269 23.52 16.32 -2.15
N ASN A 270 24.01 15.61 -3.17
CA ASN A 270 25.44 15.41 -3.37
C ASN A 270 26.19 16.71 -3.67
N PHE A 271 25.54 17.66 -4.33
CA PHE A 271 26.15 18.97 -4.61
C PHE A 271 26.08 19.93 -3.41
N LEU A 272 25.03 19.86 -2.58
CA LEU A 272 24.77 20.87 -1.54
C LEU A 272 25.07 20.41 -0.10
N LEU A 273 24.87 19.13 0.21
CA LEU A 273 24.76 18.64 1.60
C LEU A 273 25.81 17.57 1.95
N VAL A 274 26.27 16.77 0.99
CA VAL A 274 27.20 15.64 1.24
C VAL A 274 28.59 16.15 1.60
N LYS A 275 29.09 15.74 2.77
CA LYS A 275 30.47 16.00 3.23
C LYS A 275 31.24 14.71 3.48
N THR A 276 30.56 13.66 3.93
CA THR A 276 31.14 12.35 4.25
C THR A 276 30.61 11.25 3.33
N GLU A 277 31.26 10.08 3.32
CA GLU A 277 30.78 8.91 2.58
C GLU A 277 29.43 8.40 3.11
N LYS A 278 29.20 8.49 4.43
CA LYS A 278 27.91 8.13 5.05
C LYS A 278 26.77 9.01 4.55
N ASP A 279 27.00 10.32 4.43
CA ASP A 279 25.99 11.25 3.89
C ASP A 279 25.61 10.89 2.44
N ARG A 280 26.56 10.31 1.69
CA ARG A 280 26.33 9.87 0.30
C ARG A 280 25.47 8.61 0.26
N GLU A 281 25.64 7.69 1.20
CA GLU A 281 24.77 6.52 1.35
C GLU A 281 23.35 6.94 1.73
N GLU A 282 23.19 7.86 2.66
CA GLU A 282 21.88 8.43 3.04
C GLU A 282 21.22 9.21 1.89
N ALA A 283 22.02 9.86 1.04
CA ALA A 283 21.52 10.50 -0.16
C ALA A 283 21.06 9.50 -1.22
N MET A 284 21.55 8.25 -1.19
CA MET A 284 21.23 7.17 -2.13
C MET A 284 20.01 6.34 -1.70
N ASP A 285 19.04 6.95 -0.99
CA ASP A 285 17.79 6.29 -0.63
C ASP A 285 16.77 6.32 -1.78
N PRO A 286 16.44 5.17 -2.40
CA PRO A 286 15.44 5.10 -3.47
C PRO A 286 13.99 5.06 -2.95
N GLY A 287 13.79 4.86 -1.64
CA GLY A 287 12.50 4.59 -1.03
C GLY A 287 11.95 3.18 -1.31
N SER A 288 10.68 2.98 -0.95
CA SER A 288 9.94 1.74 -1.18
C SER A 288 9.16 1.71 -2.50
N LEU A 289 8.66 0.53 -2.87
CA LEU A 289 7.86 0.28 -4.09
C LEU A 289 6.60 1.16 -4.20
N GLY A 290 6.14 1.76 -3.09
CA GLY A 290 4.98 2.65 -3.06
C GLY A 290 3.65 1.91 -3.27
N PHE A 291 3.31 0.98 -2.36
CA PHE A 291 2.09 0.16 -2.47
C PHE A 291 0.83 1.02 -2.63
N HIS A 292 0.75 2.16 -1.92
CA HIS A 292 -0.39 3.08 -1.94
C HIS A 292 -0.64 3.78 -3.29
N THR A 293 0.35 3.82 -4.20
CA THR A 293 0.20 4.40 -5.54
C THR A 293 0.08 3.34 -6.63
N GLY A 294 0.95 2.32 -6.60
CA GLY A 294 1.05 1.31 -7.66
C GLY A 294 -0.12 0.33 -7.65
N GLU A 295 -0.50 -0.17 -6.48
CA GLU A 295 -1.54 -1.20 -6.37
C GLU A 295 -2.93 -0.72 -6.83
N PRO A 296 -3.40 0.49 -6.47
CA PRO A 296 -4.68 1.00 -6.97
C PRO A 296 -4.69 1.24 -8.48
N ARG A 297 -3.55 1.63 -9.06
CA ARG A 297 -3.40 1.83 -10.53
C ARG A 297 -3.56 0.51 -11.27
N ILE A 298 -2.89 -0.55 -10.80
CA ILE A 298 -3.00 -1.90 -11.36
C ILE A 298 -4.45 -2.39 -11.29
N GLN A 299 -5.13 -2.15 -10.17
CA GLN A 299 -6.53 -2.55 -9.99
C GLN A 299 -7.49 -1.78 -10.89
N LEU A 300 -7.23 -0.50 -11.17
CA LEU A 300 -8.01 0.26 -12.14
C LEU A 300 -7.92 -0.36 -13.54
N TYR A 301 -6.73 -0.77 -13.97
CA TYR A 301 -6.58 -1.44 -15.28
C TYR A 301 -7.21 -2.83 -15.30
N PHE A 302 -7.16 -3.58 -14.20
CA PHE A 302 -7.94 -4.81 -14.07
C PHE A 302 -9.44 -4.55 -14.22
N LEU A 303 -9.98 -3.53 -13.56
CA LEU A 303 -11.38 -3.12 -13.70
C LEU A 303 -11.72 -2.78 -15.15
N LEU A 304 -10.91 -1.93 -15.81
CA LEU A 304 -11.11 -1.58 -17.21
C LEU A 304 -11.08 -2.81 -18.12
N GLY A 305 -10.13 -3.72 -17.91
CA GLY A 305 -10.04 -4.97 -18.66
C GLY A 305 -11.30 -5.83 -18.50
N LEU A 306 -11.77 -6.01 -17.27
CA LEU A 306 -12.98 -6.79 -16.99
C LEU A 306 -14.24 -6.16 -17.59
N VAL A 307 -14.39 -4.84 -17.53
CA VAL A 307 -15.56 -4.13 -18.07
C VAL A 307 -15.53 -4.14 -19.61
N TYR A 308 -14.38 -3.81 -20.21
CA TYR A 308 -14.26 -3.67 -21.66
C TYR A 308 -14.04 -4.99 -22.41
N ALA A 309 -13.68 -6.08 -21.73
CA ALA A 309 -13.54 -7.40 -22.36
C ALA A 309 -14.79 -7.82 -23.15
N THR A 310 -15.98 -7.55 -22.62
CA THR A 310 -17.26 -7.90 -23.26
C THR A 310 -17.84 -6.79 -24.13
N VAL A 311 -17.36 -5.54 -23.97
CA VAL A 311 -17.93 -4.36 -24.62
C VAL A 311 -17.09 -3.90 -25.81
N THR A 312 -15.77 -3.75 -25.62
CA THR A 312 -14.83 -3.28 -26.65
C THR A 312 -13.49 -4.01 -26.48
N PRO A 313 -13.36 -5.24 -27.04
CA PRO A 313 -12.18 -6.09 -26.85
C PRO A 313 -10.85 -5.48 -27.33
N VAL A 314 -10.92 -4.47 -28.21
CA VAL A 314 -9.75 -3.73 -28.72
C VAL A 314 -8.93 -3.08 -27.60
N LEU A 315 -9.51 -2.83 -26.42
CA LEU A 315 -8.81 -2.28 -25.27
C LEU A 315 -7.90 -3.33 -24.57
N LEU A 316 -8.18 -4.63 -24.70
CA LEU A 316 -7.44 -5.69 -24.01
C LEU A 316 -5.96 -5.79 -24.40
N PRO A 317 -5.57 -5.76 -25.69
CA PRO A 317 -4.15 -5.78 -26.06
C PRO A 317 -3.35 -4.67 -25.38
N PHE A 318 -3.91 -3.47 -25.22
CA PHE A 318 -3.23 -2.35 -24.56
C PHE A 318 -2.94 -2.62 -23.08
N ILE A 319 -3.90 -3.25 -22.38
CA ILE A 319 -3.75 -3.68 -20.98
C ILE A 319 -2.73 -4.82 -20.86
N VAL A 320 -2.78 -5.81 -21.76
CA VAL A 320 -1.83 -6.94 -21.72
C VAL A 320 -0.40 -6.45 -21.93
N ILE A 321 -0.17 -5.55 -22.88
CA ILE A 321 1.15 -4.93 -23.10
C ILE A 321 1.58 -4.15 -21.85
N PHE A 322 0.67 -3.40 -21.23
CA PHE A 322 0.96 -2.72 -19.98
C PHE A 322 1.43 -3.70 -18.89
N PHE A 323 0.70 -4.81 -18.68
CA PHE A 323 1.06 -5.78 -17.63
C PHE A 323 2.38 -6.49 -17.92
N ALA A 324 2.64 -6.86 -19.16
CA ALA A 324 3.91 -7.46 -19.56
C ALA A 324 5.08 -6.50 -19.30
N PHE A 325 4.93 -5.23 -19.69
CA PHE A 325 5.97 -4.22 -19.49
C PHE A 325 6.16 -3.88 -18.02
N ALA A 326 5.07 -3.67 -17.27
CA ALA A 326 5.11 -3.40 -15.83
C ALA A 326 5.74 -4.57 -15.05
N TYR A 327 5.45 -5.82 -15.41
CA TYR A 327 6.08 -6.98 -14.79
C TYR A 327 7.59 -6.97 -14.94
N LEU A 328 8.10 -6.72 -16.15
CA LEU A 328 9.55 -6.66 -16.40
C LEU A 328 10.21 -5.53 -15.63
N VAL A 329 9.61 -4.34 -15.65
CA VAL A 329 10.15 -3.14 -14.98
C VAL A 329 10.15 -3.31 -13.46
N PHE A 330 9.00 -3.63 -12.85
CA PHE A 330 8.93 -3.77 -11.40
C PHE A 330 9.77 -4.95 -10.90
N ARG A 331 9.84 -6.06 -11.64
CA ARG A 331 10.76 -7.16 -11.28
C ARG A 331 12.21 -6.68 -11.27
N HIS A 332 12.63 -5.90 -12.27
CA HIS A 332 13.98 -5.34 -12.29
C HIS A 332 14.23 -4.39 -11.12
N GLN A 333 13.30 -3.49 -10.83
CA GLN A 333 13.46 -2.49 -9.76
C GLN A 333 13.41 -3.11 -8.35
N ILE A 334 12.58 -4.14 -8.13
CA ILE A 334 12.53 -4.87 -6.86
C ILE A 334 13.86 -5.56 -6.57
N ILE A 335 14.54 -6.09 -7.60
CA ILE A 335 15.83 -6.78 -7.44
C ILE A 335 16.96 -5.78 -7.20
N ASN A 336 16.97 -4.65 -7.91
CA ASN A 336 18.15 -3.79 -8.01
C ASN A 336 18.08 -2.50 -7.19
N VAL A 337 16.88 -2.04 -6.79
CA VAL A 337 16.72 -0.67 -6.28
C VAL A 337 15.90 -0.61 -5.00
N TYR A 338 14.64 -1.05 -5.02
CA TYR A 338 13.73 -0.74 -3.91
C TYR A 338 14.12 -1.44 -2.61
N ASN A 339 14.11 -0.66 -1.52
CA ASN A 339 14.26 -1.20 -0.18
C ASN A 339 12.88 -1.44 0.46
N HIS A 340 12.74 -2.52 1.20
CA HIS A 340 11.51 -2.85 1.90
C HIS A 340 11.52 -2.19 3.28
N GLU A 341 10.75 -1.10 3.43
CA GLU A 341 10.56 -0.40 4.71
C GLU A 341 9.94 -1.31 5.78
N TYR A 342 9.06 -2.23 5.36
CA TYR A 342 8.42 -3.19 6.25
C TYR A 342 8.15 -4.55 5.58
N GLU A 343 7.95 -5.59 6.39
CA GLU A 343 7.52 -6.93 5.99
C GLU A 343 6.11 -7.23 6.53
N SER A 344 5.13 -7.29 5.63
CA SER A 344 3.71 -7.49 5.98
C SER A 344 3.25 -8.96 5.87
N GLY A 345 4.05 -9.87 5.31
CA GLY A 345 3.65 -11.26 5.08
C GLY A 345 2.47 -11.40 4.10
N ALA A 346 2.37 -10.50 3.12
CA ALA A 346 1.29 -10.43 2.14
C ALA A 346 -0.14 -10.32 2.73
N ALA A 347 -0.28 -9.74 3.94
CA ALA A 347 -1.56 -9.55 4.61
C ALA A 347 -2.56 -8.66 3.85
N PHE A 348 -2.11 -7.96 2.79
CA PHE A 348 -2.94 -7.16 1.89
C PHE A 348 -3.75 -7.98 0.87
N TRP A 349 -3.42 -9.26 0.64
CA TRP A 349 -4.04 -10.07 -0.42
C TRP A 349 -5.58 -10.19 -0.31
N PRO A 350 -6.19 -10.35 0.88
CA PRO A 350 -7.65 -10.34 1.01
C PRO A 350 -8.29 -9.03 0.52
N ASP A 351 -7.60 -7.89 0.67
CA ASP A 351 -8.08 -6.60 0.19
C ASP A 351 -8.03 -6.56 -1.34
N VAL A 352 -6.92 -7.00 -1.94
CA VAL A 352 -6.75 -7.11 -3.40
C VAL A 352 -7.82 -8.00 -4.02
N HIS A 353 -8.01 -9.20 -3.48
CA HIS A 353 -9.03 -10.14 -3.95
C HIS A 353 -10.43 -9.52 -3.85
N GLY A 354 -10.77 -8.87 -2.73
CA GLY A 354 -12.06 -8.20 -2.56
C GLY A 354 -12.32 -7.11 -3.61
N ARG A 355 -11.29 -6.36 -3.98
CA ARG A 355 -11.40 -5.29 -5.00
C ARG A 355 -11.54 -5.86 -6.42
N ILE A 356 -10.81 -6.92 -6.77
CA ILE A 356 -10.98 -7.62 -8.06
C ILE A 356 -12.40 -8.19 -8.19
N ILE A 357 -12.90 -8.85 -7.14
CA ILE A 357 -14.29 -9.34 -7.10
C ILE A 357 -15.28 -8.18 -7.26
N THR A 358 -15.05 -7.05 -6.59
CA THR A 358 -15.89 -5.86 -6.76
C THR A 358 -15.87 -5.37 -8.21
N GLY A 359 -14.71 -5.38 -8.86
CA GLY A 359 -14.58 -5.03 -10.27
C GLY A 359 -15.30 -6.01 -11.21
N LEU A 360 -15.30 -7.31 -10.90
CA LEU A 360 -16.10 -8.31 -11.63
C LEU A 360 -17.60 -8.03 -11.51
N VAL A 361 -18.09 -7.70 -10.31
CA VAL A 361 -19.49 -7.31 -10.10
C VAL A 361 -19.83 -6.05 -10.89
N ILE A 362 -18.96 -5.03 -10.88
CA ILE A 362 -19.15 -3.81 -11.68
C ILE A 362 -19.22 -4.13 -13.18
N SER A 363 -18.34 -5.01 -13.69
CA SER A 363 -18.35 -5.46 -15.09
C SER A 363 -19.67 -6.15 -15.45
N GLN A 364 -20.16 -7.08 -14.62
CA GLN A 364 -21.41 -7.78 -14.85
C GLN A 364 -22.62 -6.83 -14.84
N LEU A 365 -22.64 -5.85 -13.93
CA LEU A 365 -23.68 -4.82 -13.89
C LEU A 365 -23.62 -3.90 -15.12
N ALA A 366 -22.42 -3.52 -15.58
CA ALA A 366 -22.26 -2.72 -16.80
C ALA A 366 -22.72 -3.49 -18.04
N LEU A 367 -22.40 -4.79 -18.13
CA LEU A 367 -22.87 -5.66 -19.21
C LEU A 367 -24.39 -5.82 -19.20
N MET A 368 -24.99 -6.00 -18.01
CA MET A 368 -26.45 -6.03 -17.85
C MET A 368 -27.10 -4.73 -18.33
N GLY A 369 -26.53 -3.59 -17.94
CA GLY A 369 -26.96 -2.27 -18.41
C GLY A 369 -26.92 -2.14 -19.93
N LEU A 370 -25.83 -2.56 -20.57
CA LEU A 370 -25.66 -2.52 -22.03
C LEU A 370 -26.66 -3.45 -22.75
N LEU A 371 -26.81 -4.70 -22.32
CA LEU A 371 -27.70 -5.67 -22.97
C LEU A 371 -29.18 -5.32 -22.80
N SER A 372 -29.55 -4.69 -21.67
CA SER A 372 -30.90 -4.15 -21.46
C SER A 372 -31.26 -3.06 -22.48
N THR A 373 -30.28 -2.38 -23.08
CA THR A 373 -30.54 -1.34 -24.11
C THR A 373 -30.87 -1.93 -25.47
N LYS A 374 -30.44 -3.18 -25.74
CA LYS A 374 -30.63 -3.89 -27.01
C LYS A 374 -31.88 -4.79 -27.03
N GLU A 375 -32.80 -4.58 -26.09
CA GLU A 375 -34.04 -5.37 -25.95
C GLU A 375 -33.82 -6.90 -25.82
N ALA A 376 -32.62 -7.32 -25.41
CA ALA A 376 -32.25 -8.72 -25.22
C ALA A 376 -32.79 -9.29 -23.90
N ALA A 377 -34.11 -9.17 -23.66
CA ALA A 377 -34.77 -9.53 -22.40
C ALA A 377 -34.59 -11.01 -22.01
N GLN A 378 -34.38 -11.90 -23.00
CA GLN A 378 -34.14 -13.33 -22.76
C GLN A 378 -32.80 -13.60 -22.05
N SER A 379 -31.84 -12.68 -22.11
CA SER A 379 -30.53 -12.82 -21.47
C SER A 379 -30.52 -12.39 -19.99
N THR A 380 -31.53 -11.63 -19.55
CA THR A 380 -31.58 -11.03 -18.20
C THR A 380 -31.50 -12.04 -17.05
N PRO A 381 -32.20 -13.20 -17.07
CA PRO A 381 -32.11 -14.19 -15.98
C PRO A 381 -30.68 -14.76 -15.83
N PHE A 382 -30.00 -15.03 -16.95
CA PHE A 382 -28.63 -15.56 -16.95
C PHE A 382 -27.63 -14.52 -16.44
N LEU A 383 -27.83 -13.24 -16.76
CA LEU A 383 -26.97 -12.14 -16.31
C LEU A 383 -27.11 -11.84 -14.82
N ILE A 384 -28.30 -12.02 -14.24
CA ILE A 384 -28.53 -11.85 -12.79
C ILE A 384 -27.87 -12.98 -11.99
N ALA A 385 -27.79 -14.19 -12.55
CA ALA A 385 -27.11 -15.32 -11.89
C ALA A 385 -25.61 -15.05 -11.66
N LEU A 386 -24.95 -14.31 -12.56
CA LEU A 386 -23.51 -14.03 -12.49
C LEU A 386 -23.07 -13.26 -11.21
N PRO A 387 -23.63 -12.09 -10.85
CA PRO A 387 -23.25 -11.39 -9.63
C PRO A 387 -23.62 -12.18 -8.38
N VAL A 388 -24.72 -12.93 -8.40
CA VAL A 388 -25.10 -13.81 -7.28
C VAL A 388 -24.04 -14.89 -7.05
N LEU A 389 -23.62 -15.59 -8.11
CA LEU A 389 -22.56 -16.59 -8.04
C LEU A 389 -21.22 -15.98 -7.64
N THR A 390 -20.89 -14.80 -8.16
CA THR A 390 -19.63 -14.09 -7.84
C THR A 390 -19.57 -13.69 -6.36
N ILE A 391 -20.66 -13.16 -5.81
CA ILE A 391 -20.77 -12.81 -4.38
C ILE A 391 -20.76 -14.07 -3.52
N TRP A 392 -21.43 -15.14 -3.95
CA TRP A 392 -21.40 -16.44 -3.26
C TRP A 392 -19.98 -17.00 -3.21
N PHE A 393 -19.26 -17.00 -4.34
CA PHE A 393 -17.86 -17.40 -4.44
C PHE A 393 -16.96 -16.56 -3.53
N HIS A 394 -17.16 -15.23 -3.51
CA HIS A 394 -16.40 -14.35 -2.61
C HIS A 394 -16.64 -14.70 -1.13
N ARG A 395 -17.88 -14.98 -0.73
CA ARG A 395 -18.20 -15.44 0.63
C ARG A 395 -17.56 -16.78 0.94
N PHE A 396 -17.58 -17.72 0.00
CA PHE A 396 -16.91 -19.01 0.14
C PHE A 396 -15.40 -18.83 0.34
N CYS A 397 -14.73 -18.06 -0.51
CA CYS A 397 -13.30 -17.77 -0.40
C CYS A 397 -12.94 -17.04 0.89
N ASN A 398 -13.76 -16.07 1.31
CA ASN A 398 -13.57 -15.39 2.59
C ASN A 398 -13.69 -16.35 3.77
N GLY A 399 -14.69 -17.23 3.76
CA GLY A 399 -14.86 -18.25 4.82
C GLY A 399 -13.70 -19.24 4.85
N ARG A 400 -13.22 -19.68 3.68
CA ARG A 400 -12.22 -20.76 3.56
C ARG A 400 -10.77 -20.31 3.68
N HIS A 401 -10.42 -19.14 3.15
CA HIS A 401 -9.03 -18.72 2.95
C HIS A 401 -8.63 -17.45 3.72
N LYS A 402 -9.56 -16.51 3.98
CA LYS A 402 -9.21 -15.25 4.69
C LYS A 402 -8.60 -15.51 6.07
N SER A 403 -9.04 -16.57 6.76
CA SER A 403 -8.49 -16.94 8.06
C SER A 403 -6.99 -17.19 8.02
N ALA A 404 -6.42 -17.67 6.90
CA ALA A 404 -4.98 -17.93 6.79
C ALA A 404 -4.14 -16.63 6.76
N PHE A 405 -4.74 -15.50 6.36
CA PHE A 405 -4.08 -14.20 6.30
C PHE A 405 -4.28 -13.36 7.58
N VAL A 406 -5.33 -13.66 8.36
CA VAL A 406 -5.73 -12.86 9.52
C VAL A 406 -5.42 -13.56 10.85
N LYS A 407 -5.49 -14.88 10.88
CA LYS A 407 -5.28 -15.69 12.09
C LYS A 407 -4.01 -16.50 11.95
N TYR A 408 -3.18 -16.48 12.98
CA TYR A 408 -1.98 -17.31 13.03
C TYR A 408 -2.30 -18.65 13.73
N PRO A 409 -2.16 -19.81 13.04
CA PRO A 409 -2.55 -21.09 13.59
C PRO A 409 -1.60 -21.54 14.71
N LEU A 410 -2.17 -22.01 15.83
CA LEU A 410 -1.41 -22.42 17.01
C LEU A 410 -0.49 -23.63 16.76
N GLN A 411 -0.86 -24.50 15.82
CA GLN A 411 -0.02 -25.65 15.42
C GLN A 411 1.31 -25.19 14.82
N GLU A 412 1.28 -24.22 13.91
CA GLU A 412 2.49 -23.63 13.31
C GLU A 412 3.32 -22.88 14.35
N ALA A 413 2.64 -22.14 15.25
CA ALA A 413 3.30 -21.43 16.34
C ALA A 413 4.11 -22.40 17.22
N MET A 414 3.48 -23.51 17.65
CA MET A 414 4.13 -24.53 18.45
C MET A 414 5.25 -25.22 17.69
N MET A 415 5.03 -25.59 16.42
CA MET A 415 6.04 -26.22 15.59
C MET A 415 7.30 -25.33 15.47
N LYS A 416 7.13 -24.04 15.15
CA LYS A 416 8.25 -23.10 15.06
C LYS A 416 8.97 -22.92 16.40
N ASP A 417 8.23 -22.80 17.50
CA ASP A 417 8.83 -22.69 18.83
C ASP A 417 9.64 -23.95 19.21
N THR A 418 9.16 -25.15 18.85
CA THR A 418 9.91 -26.40 19.09
C THR A 418 11.17 -26.52 18.24
N LEU A 419 11.12 -26.10 16.97
CA LEU A 419 12.26 -26.12 16.06
C LEU A 419 13.32 -25.12 16.49
N GLU A 420 12.93 -23.90 16.87
CA GLU A 420 13.87 -22.88 17.36
C GLU A 420 14.56 -23.33 18.65
N ARG A 421 13.80 -23.88 19.61
CA ARG A 421 14.39 -24.42 20.85
C ARG A 421 15.34 -25.59 20.60
N ALA A 422 15.08 -26.40 19.57
CA ALA A 422 15.98 -27.48 19.18
C ALA A 422 17.24 -26.98 18.48
N ARG A 423 17.15 -25.87 17.73
CA ARG A 423 18.26 -25.24 17.02
C ARG A 423 19.17 -24.49 17.99
N ASP A 424 18.59 -23.61 18.81
CA ASP A 424 19.30 -22.69 19.70
C ASP A 424 18.73 -22.78 21.14
N PRO A 425 19.13 -23.81 21.93
CA PRO A 425 18.54 -24.07 23.24
C PRO A 425 18.84 -22.98 24.29
N ASN A 426 19.94 -22.26 24.14
CA ASN A 426 20.41 -21.23 25.08
C ASN A 426 20.11 -19.80 24.58
N PHE A 427 19.19 -19.63 23.62
CA PHE A 427 18.88 -18.32 23.05
C PHE A 427 18.28 -17.37 24.11
N ASN A 428 18.97 -16.26 24.40
CA ASN A 428 18.51 -15.25 25.33
C ASN A 428 17.47 -14.31 24.68
N LEU A 429 16.22 -14.79 24.62
CA LEU A 429 15.10 -14.02 24.07
C LEU A 429 14.84 -12.69 24.81
N LYS A 430 15.16 -12.63 26.10
CA LYS A 430 14.89 -11.44 26.93
C LYS A 430 15.76 -10.26 26.50
N ALA A 431 17.05 -10.50 26.28
CA ALA A 431 17.99 -9.47 25.83
C ALA A 431 17.54 -8.87 24.49
N CYS A 432 17.21 -9.71 23.51
CA CYS A 432 16.77 -9.27 22.18
C CYS A 432 15.44 -8.48 22.21
N LEU A 433 14.48 -8.88 23.04
CA LEU A 433 13.15 -8.24 23.05
C LEU A 433 13.05 -7.01 23.97
N HIS A 434 13.98 -6.80 24.90
CA HIS A 434 13.88 -5.74 25.90
C HIS A 434 13.99 -4.33 25.28
N SER A 435 14.92 -4.14 24.33
CA SER A 435 15.17 -2.86 23.65
C SER A 435 14.41 -2.70 22.32
N ALA A 436 13.81 -3.77 21.81
CA ALA A 436 13.25 -3.82 20.45
C ALA A 436 12.20 -2.71 20.20
N TYR A 437 11.25 -2.54 21.13
CA TYR A 437 10.12 -1.61 21.04
C TYR A 437 10.32 -0.33 21.87
N VAL A 438 11.58 0.08 22.10
CA VAL A 438 11.89 1.40 22.63
C VAL A 438 11.71 2.44 21.51
N HIS A 439 11.12 3.59 21.83
CA HIS A 439 10.91 4.67 20.86
C HIS A 439 12.26 5.10 20.27
N PRO A 440 12.38 5.31 18.94
CA PRO A 440 13.66 5.62 18.28
C PRO A 440 14.45 6.77 18.93
N ILE A 441 13.76 7.83 19.39
CA ILE A 441 14.37 8.96 20.12
C ILE A 441 15.16 8.54 21.38
N PHE A 442 14.79 7.43 22.03
CA PHE A 442 15.46 6.98 23.25
C PHE A 442 16.53 5.92 23.00
N LYS A 443 16.65 5.40 21.78
CA LYS A 443 17.80 4.58 21.39
C LYS A 443 18.99 5.54 21.27
N GLY A 444 20.09 5.27 21.97
CA GLY A 444 21.30 6.09 21.84
C GLY A 444 21.88 6.01 20.43
N ASP A 445 22.82 6.89 20.10
CA ASP A 445 23.64 6.77 18.88
C ASP A 445 24.63 5.60 18.96
N ASP A 446 24.79 5.04 20.16
CA ASP A 446 25.60 3.86 20.43
C ASP A 446 24.73 2.60 20.27
N ASP A 447 25.01 1.83 19.22
CA ASP A 447 24.64 0.42 19.08
C ASP A 447 25.37 -0.40 20.17
N ASP A 448 25.09 -0.13 21.45
CA ASP A 448 25.52 -0.94 22.59
C ASP A 448 24.61 -2.18 22.69
N GLU A 449 24.49 -2.96 21.61
CA GLU A 449 23.96 -4.32 21.70
C GLU A 449 24.90 -5.24 22.50
N ASP A 450 26.18 -4.87 22.61
CA ASP A 450 27.20 -5.67 23.28
C ASP A 450 27.13 -5.59 24.82
N ASP A 451 26.90 -4.42 25.43
CA ASP A 451 27.02 -4.28 26.90
C ASP A 451 25.86 -4.90 27.70
N LEU A 452 24.63 -4.93 27.16
CA LEU A 452 23.47 -5.54 27.82
C LEU A 452 23.40 -7.06 27.67
N SER A 453 24.09 -7.62 26.66
CA SER A 453 24.12 -9.07 26.43
C SER A 453 24.99 -9.79 27.49
N VAL A 454 26.08 -9.16 27.91
CA VAL A 454 27.07 -9.72 28.85
C VAL A 454 26.54 -9.82 30.28
N GLU A 455 25.74 -8.86 30.76
CA GLU A 455 25.20 -8.90 32.14
C GLU A 455 24.07 -9.94 32.34
N MET A 456 23.38 -10.37 31.28
CA MET A 456 22.26 -11.32 31.40
C MET A 456 22.65 -12.79 31.15
N GLU A 457 23.79 -13.08 30.51
CA GLU A 457 24.28 -14.46 30.36
C GLU A 457 24.61 -15.11 31.72
N THR A 458 25.07 -14.32 32.69
CA THR A 458 25.43 -14.73 34.05
C THR A 458 24.24 -15.17 34.92
N GLU A 459 22.99 -14.82 34.58
CA GLU A 459 21.80 -15.26 35.34
C GLU A 459 21.28 -16.65 34.92
N SER A 460 21.76 -17.22 33.81
CA SER A 460 21.28 -18.52 33.32
C SER A 460 21.92 -19.70 34.06
N VAL A 461 21.42 -19.99 35.26
CA VAL A 461 21.84 -21.19 36.03
C VAL A 461 21.45 -22.47 35.29
N LEU A 462 22.46 -23.23 34.85
CA LEU A 462 22.32 -24.53 34.22
C LEU A 462 21.71 -25.55 35.19
N VAL A 463 20.51 -26.08 34.88
CA VAL A 463 19.97 -27.27 35.54
C VAL A 463 20.27 -28.50 34.66
N PRO A 464 21.12 -29.45 35.10
CA PRO A 464 21.38 -30.65 34.34
C PRO A 464 20.14 -31.56 34.38
N THR A 465 19.50 -31.78 33.24
CA THR A 465 18.46 -32.83 33.14
C THR A 465 19.11 -34.16 32.80
N LYS A 466 19.21 -35.04 33.80
CA LYS A 466 19.70 -36.42 33.64
C LYS A 466 18.60 -37.25 32.96
N ARG A 467 18.72 -37.50 31.65
CA ARG A 467 17.79 -38.38 30.92
C ARG A 467 18.18 -39.84 31.15
N GLN A 468 17.42 -40.59 31.96
CA GLN A 468 17.55 -42.05 32.00
C GLN A 468 16.94 -42.64 30.72
N SER A 469 17.79 -43.25 29.88
CA SER A 469 17.35 -44.08 28.76
C SER A 469 16.90 -45.44 29.31
N GLN A 470 15.60 -45.68 29.39
CA GLN A 470 15.09 -47.04 29.50
C GLN A 470 15.11 -47.68 28.11
N ARG A 471 16.13 -48.50 27.89
CA ARG A 471 16.28 -49.38 26.73
C ARG A 471 15.48 -50.65 27.02
N ASN A 472 14.30 -50.79 26.41
CA ASN A 472 13.60 -52.09 26.31
C ASN A 472 12.65 -52.07 25.11
N THR A 473 13.13 -52.51 23.95
CA THR A 473 12.28 -53.11 22.91
C THR A 473 13.14 -54.10 22.09
N PRO A 474 12.66 -55.33 21.80
CA PRO A 474 13.46 -56.34 21.10
C PRO A 474 13.53 -56.11 19.58
N VAL A 475 14.54 -56.75 19.00
CA VAL A 475 15.03 -56.80 17.60
C VAL A 475 13.94 -57.06 16.53
N PRO A 476 14.11 -56.60 15.27
CA PRO A 476 13.05 -56.50 14.26
C PRO A 476 12.88 -57.76 13.40
N SER A 477 11.65 -58.03 12.95
CA SER A 477 11.35 -59.01 11.91
C SER A 477 11.60 -58.42 10.51
N LYS A 478 12.47 -59.08 9.75
CA LYS A 478 12.66 -58.90 8.30
C LYS A 478 11.32 -59.07 7.56
N ILE A 479 11.02 -58.20 6.58
CA ILE A 479 10.48 -58.53 5.25
C ILE A 479 10.46 -57.27 4.35
N SER A 480 11.18 -57.41 3.24
CA SER A 480 11.20 -56.79 1.90
C SER A 480 10.23 -55.64 1.48
N GLY A 481 10.79 -54.75 0.64
CA GLY A 481 10.12 -53.94 -0.39
C GLY A 481 10.03 -52.45 -0.01
N GLY A 482 10.57 -51.47 -0.74
CA GLY A 482 11.17 -51.35 -2.05
C GLY A 482 11.20 -49.84 -2.38
N TYR A 483 12.23 -49.41 -3.13
CA TYR A 483 12.39 -48.10 -3.77
C TYR A 483 12.79 -46.88 -2.90
N SER A 484 14.07 -46.52 -3.02
CA SER A 484 14.58 -45.14 -2.99
C SER A 484 14.86 -44.66 -4.42
N PRO A 485 14.94 -43.35 -4.68
CA PRO A 485 15.91 -42.84 -5.63
C PRO A 485 16.93 -41.94 -4.95
N SER A 486 18.16 -42.16 -5.41
CA SER A 486 19.47 -41.67 -5.01
C SER A 486 19.76 -40.20 -5.37
N LEU A 487 20.60 -39.55 -4.55
CA LEU A 487 21.40 -38.37 -4.90
C LEU A 487 22.70 -38.80 -5.61
N PRO A 488 23.30 -37.98 -6.50
CA PRO A 488 24.37 -38.41 -7.40
C PRO A 488 25.78 -38.39 -6.77
N GLU A 489 26.59 -39.36 -7.20
CA GLU A 489 27.99 -39.62 -6.84
C GLU A 489 28.97 -38.58 -7.41
N ALA A 490 30.02 -38.31 -6.62
CA ALA A 490 31.21 -37.57 -7.01
C ALA A 490 32.20 -38.47 -7.77
N VAL A 491 32.67 -37.98 -8.92
CA VAL A 491 33.68 -38.64 -9.77
C VAL A 491 35.08 -38.46 -9.17
N LYS A 492 35.77 -39.58 -8.91
CA LYS A 492 37.22 -39.67 -8.78
C LYS A 492 37.81 -39.95 -10.18
N ASN A 493 38.74 -39.12 -10.63
CA ASN A 493 39.69 -39.48 -11.68
C ASN A 493 41.08 -39.65 -11.06
N GLY A 494 41.70 -40.80 -11.36
CA GLY A 494 43.09 -41.10 -11.06
C GLY A 494 43.96 -41.01 -12.31
N GLU A 495 45.22 -40.67 -12.04
CA GLU A 495 46.47 -41.13 -12.68
C GLU A 495 46.73 -40.84 -14.16
N LEU A 496 47.70 -39.95 -14.39
CA LEU A 496 49.05 -40.35 -14.82
C LEU A 496 50.10 -39.41 -14.23
#